data_AF-A0A520C4T4-F1
#
_entry.id   AF-A0A520C4T4-F1
#
_cell.length_a   1.000
_cell.length_b   1.000
_cell.length_c   1.000
_cell.angle_alpha   90.00
_cell.angle_beta   90.00
_cell.angle_gamma   90.00
#
_symmetry.space_group_name_H-M   'P 1'
#
loop_
_entity.id
_entity.type
_entity.pdbx_description
1 polymer ?
#
loop_
_entity_poly.entity_id
_entity_poly.type
_entity_poly.pdbx_seq_one_letter_code
_entity_poly.pdbx_strand_id
1 'polypeptide(L)' 'MSSTRTLVTLIKAELKTQGLSYAALARELDLSESAVKRMLAPGGEMPLSRVDEICRVLKLEFAELAGRLANQSPAQ' A
#
# COMPACT_ATOMS: atom_id res chain seq x y z
N MET A 1 12.59 -8.38 0.07
CA MET A 1 11.92 -9.48 0.80
C MET A 1 10.58 -9.80 0.13
N SER A 2 10.15 -11.06 0.15
CA SER A 2 8.88 -11.50 -0.47
C SER A 2 7.67 -10.75 0.11
N SER A 3 7.65 -10.53 1.43
CA SER A 3 6.52 -9.93 2.16
C SER A 3 6.26 -8.46 1.81
N THR A 4 7.30 -7.66 1.53
CA THR A 4 7.14 -6.25 1.13
C THR A 4 6.42 -6.13 -0.22
N ARG A 5 6.69 -7.04 -1.15
CA ARG A 5 6.04 -7.07 -2.47
C ARG A 5 4.57 -7.48 -2.36
N THR A 6 4.26 -8.44 -1.48
CA THR A 6 2.89 -8.83 -1.18
C THR A 6 2.11 -7.68 -0.54
N LEU A 7 2.73 -6.94 0.40
CA LEU A 7 2.12 -5.75 1.02
C LEU A 7 1.74 -4.69 0.00
N VAL A 8 2.65 -4.33 -0.91
CA VAL A 8 2.38 -3.38 -2.00
C VAL A 8 1.26 -3.87 -2.90
N THR A 9 1.17 -5.19 -3.14
CA THR A 9 0.11 -5.79 -3.96
C THR A 9 -1.25 -5.67 -3.27
N LEU A 10 -1.32 -5.91 -1.96
CA LEU A 10 -2.54 -5.73 -1.16
C LEU A 10 -3.03 -4.27 -1.18
N ILE A 11 -2.12 -3.31 -1.00
CA ILE A 11 -2.43 -1.87 -1.08
C ILE A 11 -3.01 -1.51 -2.46
N LYS A 12 -2.38 -1.98 -3.54
CA LYS A 12 -2.87 -1.75 -4.91
C LYS A 12 -4.24 -2.37 -5.16
N ALA A 13 -4.48 -3.56 -4.62
CA ALA A 13 -5.78 -4.22 -4.72
C ALA A 13 -6.86 -3.40 -4.01
N GLU A 14 -6.56 -2.88 -2.82
CA GLU A 14 -7.50 -2.05 -2.07
C GLU A 14 -7.81 -0.72 -2.76
N LEU A 15 -6.78 -0.03 -3.29
CA LEU A 15 -6.99 1.17 -4.12
C LEU A 15 -7.96 0.90 -5.27
N LYS A 16 -7.80 -0.25 -5.93
CA LYS A 16 -8.70 -0.67 -7.02
C LYS A 16 -10.12 -0.97 -6.51
N THR A 17 -10.26 -1.65 -5.37
CA THR A 17 -11.57 -1.94 -4.75
C THR A 17 -12.32 -0.67 -4.40
N GLN A 18 -11.64 0.35 -3.90
CA GLN A 18 -12.23 1.64 -3.53
C GLN A 18 -12.36 2.62 -4.70
N GLY A 19 -11.91 2.25 -5.90
CA GLY A 19 -11.91 3.14 -7.07
C GLY A 19 -10.96 4.35 -6.92
N LEU A 20 -9.98 4.28 -6.02
CA LEU A 20 -9.01 5.33 -5.78
C LEU A 20 -7.88 5.28 -6.81
N SER A 21 -7.66 6.38 -7.51
CA SER A 21 -6.54 6.53 -8.44
C SER A 21 -5.25 6.89 -7.72
N TYR A 22 -4.10 6.63 -8.34
CA TYR A 22 -2.82 7.10 -7.79
C TYR A 22 -2.74 8.63 -7.70
N ALA A 23 -3.43 9.36 -8.59
CA ALA A 23 -3.53 10.81 -8.52
C ALA A 23 -4.33 11.27 -7.29
N ALA A 24 -5.43 10.57 -6.95
CA ALA A 24 -6.20 10.86 -5.74
C ALA A 24 -5.36 10.57 -4.49
N LEU A 25 -4.71 9.40 -4.43
CA LEU A 25 -3.82 9.06 -3.32
C LEU A 25 -2.68 10.07 -3.18
N ALA A 26 -2.08 10.50 -4.30
CA ALA A 26 -1.01 11.50 -4.28
C ALA A 26 -1.46 12.83 -3.67
N ARG A 27 -2.70 13.27 -3.95
CA ARG A 27 -3.27 14.48 -3.35
C ARG A 27 -3.46 14.34 -1.85
N GLU A 28 -3.95 13.20 -1.38
CA GLU A 28 -4.14 12.94 0.06
C GLU A 28 -2.82 12.82 0.82
N LEU A 29 -1.76 12.33 0.17
CA LEU A 29 -0.43 12.17 0.76
C LEU A 29 0.47 13.42 0.62
N ASP A 30 -0.02 14.50 -0.01
CA ASP A 30 0.76 15.67 -0.40
C ASP A 30 2.04 15.30 -1.18
N LEU A 31 1.87 14.41 -2.17
CA LEU A 31 2.95 13.89 -3.00
C LEU A 31 2.63 14.09 -4.49
N SER A 32 3.66 13.98 -5.33
CA SER A 32 3.45 13.81 -6.76
C SER A 32 2.99 12.39 -7.09
N GLU A 33 2.16 12.23 -8.12
CA GLU A 33 1.75 10.91 -8.61
C GLU A 33 2.96 10.03 -8.97
N SER A 34 4.01 10.63 -9.52
CA SER A 34 5.28 9.96 -9.80
C SER A 34 5.95 9.42 -8.53
N ALA A 35 5.90 10.15 -7.40
CA ALA A 35 6.43 9.66 -6.14
C ALA A 35 5.63 8.46 -5.60
N VAL A 36 4.29 8.52 -5.68
CA VAL A 36 3.42 7.39 -5.32
C VAL A 36 3.71 6.16 -6.19
N LYS A 37 3.86 6.34 -7.50
CA LYS A 37 4.22 5.26 -8.42
C LYS A 37 5.58 4.64 -8.11
N ARG A 38 6.59 5.45 -7.79
CA ARG A 38 7.92 4.97 -7.37
C ARG A 38 7.83 4.17 -6.07
N MET A 39 7.08 4.66 -5.09
CA MET A 39 6.89 4.01 -3.79
C MET A 39 6.19 2.65 -3.92
N LEU A 40 5.20 2.55 -4.83
CA LEU A 40 4.46 1.32 -5.11
C LEU A 40 5.12 0.45 -6.20
N ALA A 41 6.29 0.82 -6.72
CA ALA A 41 6.99 0.03 -7.72
C ALA A 41 7.69 -1.19 -7.09
N PRO A 42 7.92 -2.28 -7.85
CA PRO A 42 8.76 -3.36 -7.38
C PRO A 42 10.16 -2.83 -7.02
N GLY A 43 10.61 -3.07 -5.79
CA GLY A 43 11.90 -2.56 -5.30
C GLY A 43 11.87 -1.08 -4.88
N GLY A 44 10.72 -0.42 -4.90
CA GLY A 44 10.54 0.89 -4.30
C GLY A 44 10.66 0.83 -2.78
N GLU A 45 11.21 1.88 -2.20
CA GLU A 45 11.25 2.06 -0.74
C GLU A 45 9.98 2.77 -0.29
N MET A 46 9.29 2.16 0.68
CA MET A 46 8.09 2.71 1.31
C MET A 46 8.28 2.66 2.82
N PRO A 47 8.57 3.79 3.49
CA PRO A 47 8.73 3.81 4.92
C PRO A 47 7.38 3.55 5.61
N LEU A 48 7.42 3.01 6.84
CA LEU A 48 6.19 2.64 7.58
C LEU A 48 5.26 3.83 7.82
N SER A 49 5.78 5.05 7.95
CA SER A 49 4.97 6.27 8.03
C SER A 49 4.07 6.47 6.80
N ARG A 50 4.57 6.16 5.59
CA ARG A 50 3.76 6.22 4.37
C ARG A 50 2.73 5.11 4.29
N VAL A 51 3.04 3.94 4.85
CA VAL A 51 2.05 2.86 4.97
C VAL A 51 0.89 3.31 5.88
N ASP A 52 1.20 3.94 7.01
CA ASP A 52 0.19 4.47 7.94
C ASP A 52 -0.70 5.53 7.26
N GLU A 53 -0.10 6.49 6.55
CA GLU A 53 -0.86 7.49 5.80
C GLU A 53 -1.75 6.86 4.71
N ILE A 54 -1.24 5.89 3.96
CA ILE A 54 -2.03 5.15 2.96
C ILE A 54 -3.18 4.39 3.62
N CYS A 55 -2.94 3.73 4.75
CA CYS A 55 -3.96 3.06 5.54
C CYS A 55 -5.09 4.02 5.96
N ARG A 56 -4.75 5.23 6.40
CA ARG A 56 -5.74 6.28 6.72
C ARG A 56 -6.60 6.67 5.51
N VAL A 57 -5.98 6.87 4.34
CA VAL A 57 -6.69 7.19 3.09
C VAL A 57 -7.63 6.06 2.69
N LEU A 58 -7.15 4.82 2.82
CA LEU A 58 -7.93 3.61 2.53
C LEU A 58 -8.95 3.27 3.63
N LYS A 59 -8.99 4.01 4.75
CA LYS A 59 -9.81 3.69 5.92
C LYS A 59 -9.62 2.25 6.40
N LEU A 60 -8.37 1.78 6.36
CA LEU A 60 -7.96 0.46 6.81
C LEU A 60 -7.00 0.56 7.98
N GLU A 61 -7.10 -0.39 8.90
CA GLU A 61 -6.13 -0.56 9.97
C GLU A 61 -4.91 -1.35 9.48
N PHE A 62 -3.71 -0.98 9.97
CA PHE A 62 -2.49 -1.73 9.65
C PHE A 62 -2.58 -3.20 10.08
N ALA A 63 -3.29 -3.49 11.18
CA ALA A 63 -3.53 -4.85 11.66
C ALA A 63 -4.28 -5.72 10.65
N GLU A 64 -5.26 -5.15 9.92
CA GLU A 64 -5.98 -5.87 8.88
C GLU A 64 -5.07 -6.19 7.70
N LEU A 65 -4.24 -5.23 7.29
CA LEU A 65 -3.28 -5.41 6.21
C LEU A 65 -2.23 -6.48 6.58
N ALA A 66 -1.75 -6.48 7.82
CA ALA A 66 -0.84 -7.49 8.35
C ALA A 66 -1.49 -8.87 8.43
N GLY A 67 -2.76 -8.97 8.85
CA GLY A 67 -3.52 -10.22 8.84
C GLY A 67 -3.68 -10.79 7.43
N ARG A 68 -4.01 -9.95 6.45
CA ARG A 68 -4.06 -10.35 5.02
C ARG A 68 -2.70 -10.82 4.52
N LEU A 69 -1.62 -10.15 4.91
CA LEU A 69 -0.24 -10.54 4.54
C LEU A 69 0.14 -11.91 5.12
N ALA A 70 -0.23 -12.18 6.38
CA ALA A 70 0.00 -13.46 7.04
C ALA A 70 -0.76 -14.60 6.33
N ASN A 71 -2.01 -14.35 5.92
CA ASN A 71 -2.82 -15.32 5.18
C ASN A 71 -2.36 -15.57 3.74
N GLN A 72 -1.69 -14.58 3.12
CA GLN A 72 -1.17 -14.68 1.74
C GLN A 72 0.20 -15.34 1.66
N SER A 73 0.91 -15.43 2.78
CA SER A 73 2.13 -16.24 2.87
C SER A 73 1.68 -17.68 3.06
N PRO A 74 1.95 -18.61 2.12
CA PRO A 74 1.82 -20.02 2.44
C PRO A 74 2.66 -20.25 3.69
N ALA A 75 2.09 -20.92 4.70
CA ALA A 75 2.87 -21.42 5.82
C ALA A 75 4.12 -22.09 5.24
N GLN A 76 5.28 -21.51 5.50
CA GLN A 76 6.56 -22.18 5.24
C GLN A 76 6.74 -23.27 6.28
#